data_AF-A0A9D6UZJ1-F1
#
_entry.id   AF-A0A9D6UZJ1-F1
#
_cell.length_a   1.000
_cell.length_b   1.000
_cell.length_c   1.000
_cell.angle_alpha   90.00
_cell.angle_beta   90.00
_cell.angle_gamma   90.00
#
_symmetry.space_group_name_H-M   'P 1'
#
loop_
_entity.id
_entity.type
_entity.pdbx_description
1 polymer ?
#
loop_
_entity_poly.entity_id
_entity_poly.type
_entity_poly.pdbx_seq_one_letter_code
_entity_poly.pdbx_strand_id
1 'polypeptide(L)'
;MAENIEQTIDQRRSALATALELAKNATRARTLDELQFVLVNDTRSLLPFDRSLLILHFRGKSSLAAANNVTRLDSRGEVFRRVTELAPKLRDIRTGLILFPDTVPEKDVPPEAARELKDYMNQSGCFSLMVIPFATYDSVIGHLILEFFDKVPPGQVETYTFMNMVPFFSSALAQKWLLANDSRARKSFLAALSSESASDDRRKRRFRAKIIAAAFIFALAALCYPFTLTVGGKAEVVPEHEYIAFVEIEGIVQTVFAREGESVKKDQKLAELEAKEIDYKIRESRRSLKAYEAEMEILRSMGAENPLKLAESRLVAIKGLRARQDLEFLDWQREFLNIKSPIDGIVLTKKVETLVGKRFKAGEPFCRVAPYANLEADVFIRESDIGYIEKNQTGDVYFNYRPDQAYKLRVKTISPKSESMERLGAVFRVRAELSERPSEIKPGMLGIAHIDTKRESLWFILTRRIRIKLNELSLSL
;
A
#
# COMPACT_ATOMS: atom_id res chain seq x y z
N MET A 1 19.27 8.94 -30.65
CA MET A 1 17.96 8.24 -30.47
C MET A 1 17.68 7.94 -29.00
N ALA A 2 18.62 7.34 -28.25
CA ALA A 2 18.48 7.14 -26.80
C ALA A 2 18.32 8.46 -26.00
N GLU A 3 19.09 9.50 -26.36
CA GLU A 3 19.06 10.81 -25.70
C GLU A 3 17.70 11.55 -25.85
N ASN A 4 17.07 11.46 -27.03
CA ASN A 4 15.71 12.00 -27.25
C ASN A 4 14.64 11.21 -26.49
N ILE A 5 14.84 9.90 -26.29
CA ILE A 5 13.92 9.06 -25.51
C ILE A 5 14.01 9.42 -24.03
N GLU A 6 15.24 9.61 -23.53
CA GLU A 6 15.51 10.00 -22.14
C GLU A 6 14.94 11.39 -21.82
N GLN A 7 15.15 12.38 -22.70
CA GLN A 7 14.54 13.72 -22.59
C GLN A 7 13.01 13.67 -22.60
N THR A 8 12.40 12.83 -23.45
CA THR A 8 10.93 12.68 -23.49
C THR A 8 10.39 12.01 -22.22
N ILE A 9 11.12 11.05 -21.66
CA ILE A 9 10.75 10.38 -20.40
C ILE A 9 10.82 11.37 -19.24
N ASP A 10 11.85 12.20 -19.18
CA ASP A 10 12.02 13.19 -18.11
C ASP A 10 10.98 14.32 -18.20
N GLN A 11 10.64 14.78 -19.41
CA GLN A 11 9.52 15.72 -19.61
C GLN A 11 8.19 15.13 -19.12
N ARG A 12 7.90 13.86 -19.45
CA ARG A 12 6.67 13.18 -18.97
C ARG A 12 6.65 13.03 -17.44
N ARG A 13 7.77 12.68 -16.83
CA ARG A 13 7.89 12.57 -15.36
C ARG A 13 7.67 13.91 -14.67
N SER A 14 8.28 14.97 -15.21
CA SER A 14 8.12 16.34 -14.70
C SER A 14 6.66 16.81 -14.81
N ALA A 15 6.04 16.67 -15.98
CA ALA A 15 4.64 17.02 -16.19
C ALA A 15 3.70 16.25 -15.24
N LEU A 16 3.95 14.96 -15.02
CA LEU A 16 3.15 14.14 -14.10
C LEU A 16 3.34 14.52 -12.63
N ALA A 17 4.56 14.88 -12.22
CA ALA A 17 4.82 15.38 -10.86
C ALA A 17 4.09 16.72 -10.61
N THR A 18 4.17 17.65 -11.56
CA THR A 18 3.44 18.93 -11.50
C THR A 18 1.93 18.72 -11.50
N ALA A 19 1.43 17.79 -12.30
CA ALA A 19 0.03 17.39 -12.30
C ALA A 19 -0.41 16.86 -10.92
N LEU A 20 0.37 15.98 -10.29
CA LEU A 20 0.04 15.46 -8.96
C LEU A 20 0.03 16.57 -7.89
N GLU A 21 0.99 17.49 -7.93
CA GLU A 21 1.00 18.69 -7.07
C GLU A 21 -0.27 19.54 -7.27
N LEU A 22 -0.67 19.79 -8.52
CA LEU A 22 -1.89 20.55 -8.84
C LEU A 22 -3.16 19.86 -8.37
N ALA A 23 -3.27 18.54 -8.55
CA ALA A 23 -4.40 17.77 -8.03
C ALA A 23 -4.47 17.83 -6.50
N LYS A 24 -3.32 17.72 -5.82
CA LYS A 24 -3.20 17.86 -4.37
C LYS A 24 -3.62 19.26 -3.90
N ASN A 25 -3.23 20.32 -4.61
CA ASN A 25 -3.60 21.69 -4.25
C ASN A 25 -5.09 21.95 -4.48
N ALA A 26 -5.63 21.53 -5.63
CA ALA A 26 -7.07 21.64 -5.93
C ALA A 26 -7.94 20.89 -4.91
N THR A 27 -7.53 19.69 -4.48
CA THR A 27 -8.26 18.92 -3.46
C THR A 27 -8.13 19.50 -2.05
N ARG A 28 -7.00 20.14 -1.72
CA ARG A 28 -6.77 20.79 -0.42
C ARG A 28 -7.44 22.16 -0.27
N ALA A 29 -7.80 22.82 -1.36
CA ALA A 29 -8.51 24.10 -1.33
C ALA A 29 -9.72 24.02 -0.38
N ARG A 30 -9.82 24.93 0.58
CA ARG A 30 -10.83 24.89 1.64
C ARG A 30 -12.16 25.46 1.16
N THR A 31 -12.12 26.50 0.33
CA THR A 31 -13.31 27.19 -0.19
C THR A 31 -13.43 27.04 -1.71
N LEU A 32 -14.61 27.38 -2.25
CA LEU A 32 -14.83 27.44 -3.68
C LEU A 32 -13.93 28.51 -4.34
N ASP A 33 -13.79 29.67 -3.70
CA ASP A 33 -12.96 30.78 -4.22
C ASP A 33 -11.46 30.40 -4.27
N GLU A 34 -10.97 29.69 -3.24
CA GLU A 34 -9.59 29.18 -3.22
C GLU A 34 -9.36 28.17 -4.35
N LEU A 35 -10.33 27.27 -4.59
CA LEU A 35 -10.25 26.34 -5.71
C LEU A 35 -10.27 27.07 -7.06
N GLN A 36 -11.15 28.06 -7.24
CA GLN A 36 -11.20 28.86 -8.46
C GLN A 36 -9.87 29.56 -8.72
N PHE A 37 -9.24 30.11 -7.67
CA PHE A 37 -7.92 30.73 -7.75
C PHE A 37 -6.84 29.73 -8.21
N VAL A 38 -6.81 28.53 -7.65
CA VAL A 38 -5.88 27.46 -8.05
C VAL A 38 -6.09 27.07 -9.51
N LEU A 39 -7.35 26.91 -9.95
CA LEU A 39 -7.68 26.49 -11.32
C LEU A 39 -7.27 27.52 -12.39
N VAL A 40 -7.32 28.82 -12.09
CA VAL A 40 -6.92 29.86 -13.06
C VAL A 40 -5.45 30.24 -12.96
N ASN A 41 -4.81 30.14 -11.80
CA ASN A 41 -3.43 30.58 -11.62
C ASN A 41 -2.42 29.44 -11.68
N ASP A 42 -2.64 28.38 -10.90
CA ASP A 42 -1.61 27.36 -10.68
C ASP A 42 -1.51 26.40 -11.87
N THR A 43 -2.60 26.22 -12.63
CA THR A 43 -2.64 25.41 -13.87
C THR A 43 -1.61 25.82 -14.90
N ARG A 44 -1.14 27.08 -14.88
CA ARG A 44 -0.07 27.59 -15.73
C ARG A 44 1.26 26.85 -15.54
N SER A 45 1.49 26.28 -14.35
CA SER A 45 2.70 25.50 -14.06
C SER A 45 2.79 24.19 -14.84
N LEU A 46 1.63 23.62 -15.23
CA LEU A 46 1.57 22.39 -16.02
C LEU A 46 1.47 22.70 -17.52
N LEU A 47 0.63 23.66 -17.89
CA LEU A 47 0.44 24.08 -19.28
C LEU A 47 0.61 25.61 -19.34
N PRO A 48 1.74 26.12 -19.87
CA PRO A 48 1.97 27.56 -19.96
C PRO A 48 0.94 28.24 -20.87
N PHE A 49 0.16 29.18 -20.33
CA PHE A 49 -0.81 29.99 -21.07
C PHE A 49 -0.70 31.46 -20.65
N ASP A 50 -1.18 32.36 -21.52
CA ASP A 50 -1.12 33.80 -21.26
C ASP A 50 -2.25 34.29 -20.37
N ARG A 51 -3.48 33.83 -20.67
CA ARG A 51 -4.66 34.16 -19.86
C ARG A 51 -5.51 32.92 -19.65
N SER A 52 -6.10 32.81 -18.47
CA SER A 52 -7.13 31.81 -18.19
C SER A 52 -8.39 32.45 -17.62
N LEU A 53 -9.53 31.87 -17.99
CA LEU A 53 -10.86 32.33 -17.63
C LEU A 53 -11.68 31.13 -17.21
N LEU A 54 -12.24 31.18 -16.01
CA LEU A 54 -13.09 30.11 -15.48
C LEU A 54 -14.55 30.53 -15.53
N ILE A 55 -15.33 29.84 -16.36
CA ILE A 55 -16.77 29.99 -16.48
C ILE A 55 -17.43 28.89 -15.66
N LEU A 56 -18.49 29.23 -14.94
CA LEU A 56 -19.30 28.26 -14.22
C LEU A 56 -20.72 28.21 -14.78
N HIS A 57 -21.26 27.01 -14.99
CA HIS A 57 -22.64 26.78 -15.45
C HIS A 57 -23.44 26.12 -14.33
N PHE A 58 -24.32 26.88 -13.68
CA PHE A 58 -25.14 26.36 -12.58
C PHE A 58 -26.58 26.87 -12.69
N ARG A 59 -27.55 25.95 -12.53
CA ARG A 59 -29.01 26.23 -12.58
C ARG A 59 -29.44 27.06 -13.79
N GLY A 60 -28.86 26.76 -14.95
CA GLY A 60 -29.19 27.47 -16.19
C GLY A 60 -28.59 28.87 -16.31
N LYS A 61 -27.81 29.36 -15.34
CA LYS A 61 -27.02 30.60 -15.44
C LYS A 61 -25.56 30.27 -15.73
N SER A 62 -24.90 31.14 -16.47
CA SER A 62 -23.50 30.97 -16.86
C SER A 62 -22.78 32.29 -16.63
N SER A 63 -21.70 32.26 -15.87
CA SER A 63 -20.99 33.47 -15.44
C SER A 63 -19.49 33.22 -15.32
N LEU A 64 -18.71 34.24 -15.63
CA LEU A 64 -17.28 34.27 -15.33
C LEU A 64 -17.07 34.30 -13.82
N ALA A 65 -16.39 33.28 -13.30
CA ALA A 65 -16.16 33.09 -11.87
C ALA A 65 -14.77 33.57 -11.43
N ALA A 66 -13.75 33.32 -12.26
CA ALA A 66 -12.38 33.77 -11.98
C ALA A 66 -11.60 34.00 -13.28
N ALA A 67 -10.56 34.84 -13.20
CA ALA A 67 -9.62 35.09 -14.28
C ALA A 67 -8.22 35.28 -13.69
N ASN A 68 -7.19 34.81 -14.39
CA ASN A 68 -5.80 35.03 -14.00
C ASN A 68 -5.42 36.52 -14.18
N ASN A 69 -4.58 37.04 -13.28
CA ASN A 69 -4.13 38.44 -13.22
C ASN A 69 -5.21 39.50 -12.90
N VAL A 70 -6.38 39.10 -12.39
CA VAL A 70 -7.43 40.04 -11.99
C VAL A 70 -7.87 39.75 -10.55
N THR A 71 -7.52 40.64 -9.62
CA THR A 71 -7.83 40.49 -8.19
C THR A 71 -9.32 40.67 -7.86
N ARG A 72 -10.06 41.42 -8.71
CA ARG A 72 -11.53 41.56 -8.67
C ARG A 72 -12.08 41.70 -10.09
N LEU A 73 -13.03 40.84 -10.46
CA LEU A 73 -13.72 40.92 -11.75
C LEU A 73 -14.50 42.24 -11.84
N ASP A 74 -14.04 43.16 -12.68
CA ASP A 74 -14.80 44.36 -13.00
C ASP A 74 -15.95 44.00 -13.95
N SER A 75 -17.18 44.02 -13.42
CA SER A 75 -18.41 43.79 -14.17
C SER A 75 -18.63 44.73 -15.37
N ARG A 76 -17.87 45.83 -15.47
CA ARG A 76 -17.92 46.80 -16.57
C ARG A 76 -16.80 46.62 -17.61
N GLY A 77 -15.85 45.72 -17.38
CA GLY A 77 -14.75 45.47 -18.31
C GLY A 77 -15.21 44.78 -19.59
N GLU A 78 -14.59 45.11 -20.73
CA GLU A 78 -14.93 44.52 -22.03
C GLU A 78 -14.80 42.99 -22.04
N VAL A 79 -13.74 42.47 -21.40
CA VAL A 79 -13.50 41.02 -21.28
C VAL A 79 -14.63 40.34 -20.50
N PHE A 80 -15.10 40.95 -19.40
CA PHE A 80 -16.18 40.37 -18.60
C PHE A 80 -17.49 40.31 -19.40
N ARG A 81 -17.83 41.37 -20.15
CA ARG A 81 -19.03 41.41 -20.99
C ARG A 81 -18.99 40.33 -22.08
N ARG A 82 -17.88 40.26 -22.83
CA ARG A 82 -17.69 39.30 -23.92
C ARG A 82 -17.73 37.84 -23.44
N VAL A 83 -17.06 37.54 -22.32
CA VAL A 83 -17.05 36.17 -21.76
C VAL A 83 -18.43 35.80 -21.20
N THR A 84 -19.18 36.77 -20.68
CA THR A 84 -20.56 36.54 -20.19
C THR A 84 -21.52 36.27 -21.35
N GLU A 85 -21.32 36.89 -22.52
CA GLU A 85 -22.07 36.60 -23.76
C GLU A 85 -21.73 35.22 -24.33
N LEU A 86 -20.45 34.83 -24.29
CA LEU A 86 -19.97 33.51 -24.71
C LEU A 86 -20.44 32.37 -23.79
N ALA A 87 -20.50 32.61 -22.48
CA ALA A 87 -20.69 31.56 -21.47
C ALA A 87 -21.93 30.67 -21.68
N PRO A 88 -23.15 31.16 -21.99
CA PRO A 88 -24.30 30.31 -22.23
C PRO A 88 -24.13 29.34 -23.41
N LYS A 89 -23.38 29.75 -24.45
CA LYS A 89 -23.18 28.97 -25.68
C LYS A 89 -22.24 27.79 -25.49
N LEU A 90 -21.38 27.84 -24.47
CA LEU A 90 -20.44 26.74 -24.18
C LEU A 90 -21.10 25.58 -23.42
N ARG A 91 -22.29 25.76 -22.84
CA ARG A 91 -22.90 24.77 -21.93
C ARG A 91 -23.01 23.35 -22.51
N ASP A 92 -23.21 23.25 -23.82
CA ASP A 92 -23.41 21.98 -24.51
C ASP A 92 -22.11 21.34 -24.99
N ILE A 93 -20.96 22.02 -24.82
CA ILE A 93 -19.64 21.50 -25.16
C ILE A 93 -19.18 20.55 -24.05
N ARG A 94 -18.98 19.27 -24.39
CA ARG A 94 -18.57 18.22 -23.44
C ARG A 94 -17.15 17.70 -23.69
N THR A 95 -16.54 18.06 -24.83
CA THR A 95 -15.19 17.68 -25.23
C THR A 95 -14.24 18.87 -25.11
N GLY A 96 -12.98 18.60 -24.79
CA GLY A 96 -11.94 19.63 -24.82
C GLY A 96 -11.64 20.01 -26.26
N LEU A 97 -11.56 21.31 -26.55
CA LEU A 97 -11.35 21.85 -27.88
C LEU A 97 -10.09 22.71 -27.92
N ILE A 98 -9.34 22.65 -29.01
CA ILE A 98 -8.27 23.59 -29.32
C ILE A 98 -8.60 24.23 -30.66
N LEU A 99 -8.72 25.55 -30.67
CA LEU A 99 -9.04 26.35 -31.85
C LEU A 99 -7.82 27.15 -32.29
N PHE A 100 -7.53 27.08 -33.59
CA PHE A 100 -6.56 27.93 -34.28
C PHE A 100 -7.29 28.79 -35.32
N PRO A 101 -6.68 29.87 -35.84
CA PRO A 101 -7.35 30.84 -36.72
C PRO A 101 -7.90 30.20 -38.00
N ASP A 102 -7.20 29.19 -38.51
CA ASP A 102 -7.48 28.51 -39.78
C ASP A 102 -8.19 27.16 -39.62
N THR A 103 -8.57 26.76 -38.40
CA THR A 103 -9.27 25.48 -38.18
C THR A 103 -10.79 25.64 -38.19
N VAL A 104 -11.48 24.71 -38.85
CA VAL A 104 -12.93 24.56 -38.73
C VAL A 104 -13.21 23.73 -37.47
N PRO A 105 -14.06 24.20 -36.54
CA PRO A 105 -14.42 23.45 -35.33
C PRO A 105 -14.94 22.05 -35.67
N GLU A 106 -14.60 21.06 -34.83
CA GLU A 106 -15.00 19.66 -35.00
C GLU A 106 -16.53 19.50 -35.13
N LYS A 107 -16.97 18.40 -35.76
CA LYS A 107 -18.41 18.10 -36.00
C LYS A 107 -19.27 18.10 -34.73
N ASP A 108 -18.66 17.93 -33.57
CA ASP A 108 -19.35 17.80 -32.28
C ASP A 108 -19.58 19.14 -31.56
N VAL A 109 -19.17 20.27 -32.16
CA VAL A 109 -19.39 21.63 -31.60
C VAL A 109 -20.64 22.26 -32.22
N PRO A 110 -21.60 22.77 -31.43
CA PRO A 110 -22.77 23.48 -31.95
C PRO A 110 -22.36 24.65 -32.87
N PRO A 111 -22.98 24.83 -34.06
CA PRO A 111 -22.60 25.87 -35.02
C PRO A 111 -22.69 27.31 -34.48
N GLU A 112 -23.55 27.54 -33.48
CA GLU A 112 -23.62 28.82 -32.78
C GLU A 112 -22.41 29.03 -31.87
N ALA A 113 -22.02 28.03 -31.08
CA ALA A 113 -20.86 28.11 -30.19
C ALA A 113 -19.55 28.23 -30.98
N ALA A 114 -19.45 27.53 -32.10
CA ALA A 114 -18.33 27.63 -33.04
C ALA A 114 -18.11 29.05 -33.58
N ARG A 115 -19.19 29.74 -33.96
CA ARG A 115 -19.14 31.14 -34.43
C ARG A 115 -18.72 32.07 -33.29
N GLU A 116 -19.36 31.94 -32.13
CA GLU A 116 -19.08 32.80 -30.98
C GLU A 116 -17.64 32.65 -30.47
N LEU A 117 -17.09 31.43 -30.47
CA LEU A 117 -15.70 31.17 -30.11
C LEU A 117 -14.71 31.79 -31.10
N LYS A 118 -15.04 31.78 -32.40
CA LYS A 118 -14.21 32.40 -33.43
C LYS A 118 -14.25 33.93 -33.34
N ASP A 119 -15.44 34.48 -33.11
CA ASP A 119 -15.61 35.92 -32.89
C ASP A 119 -14.89 36.37 -31.62
N TYR A 120 -14.95 35.57 -30.55
CA TYR A 120 -14.18 35.80 -29.33
C TYR A 120 -12.67 35.81 -29.59
N MET A 121 -12.14 34.82 -30.31
CA MET A 121 -10.70 34.71 -30.64
C MET A 121 -10.22 35.90 -31.49
N ASN A 122 -11.00 36.31 -32.49
CA ASN A 122 -10.70 37.49 -33.32
C ASN A 122 -10.65 38.79 -32.48
N GLN A 123 -11.55 38.90 -31.50
CA GLN A 123 -11.65 40.08 -30.65
C GLN A 123 -10.65 40.10 -29.48
N SER A 124 -10.29 38.94 -28.96
CA SER A 124 -9.26 38.80 -27.91
C SER A 124 -7.87 38.99 -28.48
N GLY A 125 -7.68 38.64 -29.76
CA GLY A 125 -6.40 38.68 -30.46
C GLY A 125 -5.50 37.48 -30.13
N CYS A 126 -6.04 36.43 -29.48
CA CYS A 126 -5.24 35.23 -29.21
C CYS A 126 -5.02 34.42 -30.49
N PHE A 127 -3.83 33.82 -30.59
CA PHE A 127 -3.47 32.96 -31.72
C PHE A 127 -4.15 31.59 -31.61
N SER A 128 -4.21 31.02 -30.40
CA SER A 128 -4.99 29.81 -30.16
C SER A 128 -5.78 29.88 -28.86
N LEU A 129 -6.87 29.12 -28.82
CA LEU A 129 -7.81 29.08 -27.72
C LEU A 129 -8.08 27.62 -27.34
N MET A 130 -7.85 27.27 -26.08
CA MET A 130 -8.20 25.95 -25.55
C MET A 130 -9.41 26.06 -24.62
N VAL A 131 -10.48 25.33 -24.91
CA VAL A 131 -11.72 25.30 -24.13
C VAL A 131 -11.87 23.94 -23.48
N ILE A 132 -11.90 23.91 -22.15
CA ILE A 132 -11.81 22.69 -21.37
C ILE A 132 -13.07 22.55 -20.51
N PRO A 133 -13.92 21.54 -20.77
CA PRO A 133 -15.16 21.36 -20.02
C PRO A 133 -14.88 20.70 -18.68
N PHE A 134 -15.40 21.31 -17.61
CA PHE A 134 -15.55 20.63 -16.33
C PHE A 134 -16.93 20.02 -16.27
N ALA A 135 -16.99 18.69 -16.35
CA ALA A 135 -18.24 17.94 -16.44
C ALA A 135 -18.35 16.90 -15.32
N THR A 136 -19.58 16.72 -14.84
CA THR A 136 -20.01 15.54 -14.08
C THR A 136 -20.77 14.59 -15.01
N TYR A 137 -21.15 13.41 -14.54
CA TYR A 137 -21.85 12.40 -15.34
C TYR A 137 -23.07 12.96 -16.11
N ASP A 138 -23.83 13.86 -15.49
CA ASP A 138 -25.11 14.33 -16.05
C ASP A 138 -25.02 15.73 -16.69
N SER A 139 -24.03 16.56 -16.34
CA SER A 139 -24.00 17.98 -16.72
C SER A 139 -22.61 18.60 -16.74
N VAL A 140 -22.41 19.60 -17.61
CA VAL A 140 -21.22 20.46 -17.60
C VAL A 140 -21.40 21.54 -16.55
N ILE A 141 -20.51 21.58 -15.56
CA ILE A 141 -20.54 22.49 -14.42
C ILE A 141 -19.70 23.75 -14.63
N GLY A 142 -18.82 23.76 -15.63
CA GLY A 142 -17.99 24.91 -15.96
C GLY A 142 -17.13 24.68 -17.19
N HIS A 143 -16.47 25.73 -17.65
CA HIS A 143 -15.41 25.67 -18.67
C HIS A 143 -14.22 26.48 -18.20
N LEU A 144 -13.02 25.91 -18.39
CA LEU A 144 -11.77 26.65 -18.30
C LEU A 144 -11.33 27.00 -19.72
N ILE A 145 -11.19 28.29 -19.99
CA ILE A 145 -10.69 28.81 -21.26
C ILE A 145 -9.24 29.25 -21.04
N LEU A 146 -8.33 28.77 -21.88
CA LEU A 146 -6.93 29.16 -21.90
C LEU A 146 -6.62 29.86 -23.23
N GLU A 147 -6.06 31.07 -23.14
CA GLU A 147 -5.65 31.88 -24.28
C GLU A 147 -4.13 31.80 -24.47
N PHE A 148 -3.71 31.64 -25.72
CA PHE A 148 -2.31 31.66 -26.13
C PHE A 148 -2.15 32.72 -27.22
N PHE A 149 -1.40 33.78 -26.94
CA PHE A 149 -1.07 34.86 -27.88
C PHE A 149 0.18 34.52 -28.69
N ASP A 150 1.07 33.70 -28.14
CA ASP A 150 2.23 33.19 -28.86
C ASP A 150 1.82 32.24 -30.00
N LYS A 151 2.58 32.27 -31.10
CA LYS A 151 2.36 31.39 -32.26
C LYS A 151 2.84 29.95 -32.05
N VAL A 152 3.16 29.58 -30.81
CA VAL A 152 3.61 28.24 -30.45
C VAL A 152 2.41 27.47 -29.91
N PRO A 153 2.01 26.34 -30.54
CA PRO A 153 0.91 25.53 -30.01
C PRO A 153 1.29 24.94 -28.64
N PRO A 154 0.29 24.66 -27.80
CA PRO A 154 0.53 24.03 -26.51
C PRO A 154 1.24 22.67 -26.68
N GLY A 155 2.19 22.39 -25.78
CA GLY A 155 2.98 21.16 -25.81
C GLY A 155 2.10 19.92 -25.64
N GLN A 156 2.32 18.89 -26.48
CA GLN A 156 1.44 17.72 -26.51
C GLN A 156 1.42 16.97 -25.18
N VAL A 157 2.57 16.78 -24.53
CA VAL A 157 2.69 16.03 -23.28
C VAL A 157 1.92 16.75 -22.16
N GLU A 158 2.09 18.06 -22.07
CA GLU A 158 1.43 18.94 -21.12
C GLU A 158 -0.07 18.95 -21.35
N THR A 159 -0.52 19.10 -22.61
CA THR A 159 -1.94 19.06 -22.98
C THR A 159 -2.59 17.73 -22.61
N TYR A 160 -1.99 16.59 -22.97
CA TYR A 160 -2.56 15.27 -22.62
C TYR A 160 -2.59 15.07 -21.10
N THR A 161 -1.53 15.47 -20.40
CA THR A 161 -1.47 15.38 -18.95
C THR A 161 -2.55 16.24 -18.31
N PHE A 162 -2.72 17.48 -18.79
CA PHE A 162 -3.77 18.38 -18.34
C PHE A 162 -5.17 17.80 -18.57
N MET A 163 -5.45 17.26 -19.76
CA MET A 163 -6.73 16.65 -20.08
C MET A 163 -7.05 15.45 -19.18
N ASN A 164 -6.05 14.65 -18.82
CA ASN A 164 -6.20 13.56 -17.86
C ASN A 164 -6.51 14.04 -16.43
N MET A 165 -6.19 15.30 -16.10
CA MET A 165 -6.51 15.91 -14.81
C MET A 165 -7.91 16.51 -14.72
N VAL A 166 -8.54 16.83 -15.86
CA VAL A 166 -9.84 17.50 -15.93
C VAL A 166 -10.93 16.81 -15.07
N PRO A 167 -11.04 15.47 -15.01
CA PRO A 167 -12.01 14.81 -14.14
C PRO A 167 -11.79 15.10 -12.64
N PHE A 168 -10.53 15.21 -12.20
CA PHE A 168 -10.20 15.54 -10.81
C PHE A 168 -10.59 16.97 -10.47
N PHE A 169 -10.31 17.92 -11.36
CA PHE A 169 -10.74 19.31 -11.21
C PHE A 169 -12.26 19.44 -11.22
N SER A 170 -12.94 18.71 -12.12
CA SER A 170 -14.40 18.68 -12.20
C SER A 170 -15.02 18.15 -10.91
N SER A 171 -14.48 17.06 -10.35
CA SER A 171 -14.94 16.49 -9.09
C SER A 171 -14.73 17.43 -7.90
N ALA A 172 -13.53 18.05 -7.79
CA ALA A 172 -13.24 19.02 -6.75
C ALA A 172 -14.18 20.23 -6.83
N LEU A 173 -14.42 20.76 -8.03
CA LEU A 173 -15.31 21.88 -8.27
C LEU A 173 -16.77 21.55 -7.91
N ALA A 174 -17.26 20.38 -8.32
CA ALA A 174 -18.59 19.88 -7.96
C ALA A 174 -18.75 19.77 -6.44
N GLN A 175 -17.78 19.18 -5.75
CA GLN A 175 -17.80 18.99 -4.30
C GLN A 175 -17.81 20.32 -3.55
N LYS A 176 -16.89 21.25 -3.88
CA LYS A 176 -16.78 22.54 -3.18
C LYS A 176 -17.99 23.43 -3.45
N TRP A 177 -18.56 23.35 -4.65
CA TRP A 177 -19.81 24.03 -4.96
C TRP A 177 -20.97 23.50 -4.12
N LEU A 178 -21.13 22.17 -4.03
CA LEU A 178 -22.17 21.55 -3.22
C LEU A 178 -22.05 22.05 -1.77
N LEU A 179 -20.85 22.01 -1.19
CA LEU A 179 -20.59 22.47 0.18
C LEU A 179 -20.83 23.98 0.38
N ALA A 180 -20.41 24.83 -0.56
CA ALA A 180 -20.61 26.28 -0.48
C ALA A 180 -22.11 26.65 -0.53
N ASN A 181 -22.90 25.91 -1.31
CA ASN A 181 -24.31 26.20 -1.53
C ASN A 181 -25.25 25.45 -0.57
N ASP A 182 -24.80 24.37 0.08
CA ASP A 182 -25.50 23.67 1.17
C ASP A 182 -25.55 24.50 2.46
N SER A 183 -24.84 25.63 2.51
CA SER A 183 -25.08 26.70 3.46
C SER A 183 -26.52 27.26 3.37
N ARG A 184 -27.24 27.03 2.26
CA ARG A 184 -28.69 27.29 2.17
C ARG A 184 -29.54 26.20 2.80
N ALA A 185 -29.10 24.95 2.90
CA ALA A 185 -29.78 23.95 3.74
C ALA A 185 -29.58 24.26 5.22
N ARG A 186 -28.41 24.79 5.61
CA ARG A 186 -28.21 25.37 6.95
C ARG A 186 -29.05 26.63 7.17
N LYS A 187 -29.16 27.53 6.18
CA LYS A 187 -30.06 28.69 6.27
C LYS A 187 -31.53 28.31 6.19
N SER A 188 -31.95 27.25 5.52
CA SER A 188 -33.34 26.78 5.50
C SER A 188 -33.68 25.96 6.72
N PHE A 189 -32.72 25.27 7.34
CA PHE A 189 -32.90 24.63 8.65
C PHE A 189 -32.95 25.67 9.77
N LEU A 190 -32.09 26.68 9.74
CA LEU A 190 -32.14 27.83 10.66
C LEU A 190 -33.34 28.74 10.40
N ALA A 191 -33.73 28.96 9.14
CA ALA A 191 -34.96 29.68 8.78
C ALA A 191 -36.22 28.85 9.02
N ALA A 192 -36.18 27.51 8.98
CA ALA A 192 -37.28 26.66 9.44
C ALA A 192 -37.39 26.66 10.98
N LEU A 193 -36.30 27.01 11.68
CA LEU A 193 -36.28 27.27 13.11
C LEU A 193 -36.65 28.72 13.47
N SER A 194 -36.53 29.68 12.55
CA SER A 194 -36.81 31.10 12.79
C SER A 194 -37.90 31.74 11.91
N SER A 195 -38.57 31.01 11.03
CA SER A 195 -39.74 31.52 10.32
C SER A 195 -40.94 31.52 11.25
N GLU A 196 -41.04 32.57 12.04
CA GLU A 196 -42.31 33.12 12.47
C GLU A 196 -43.12 33.48 11.22
N SER A 197 -44.00 32.58 10.80
CA SER A 197 -45.14 32.92 9.95
C SER A 197 -46.40 32.55 10.73
N ALA A 198 -47.18 33.60 10.99
CA ALA A 198 -48.40 33.59 11.77
C ALA A 198 -49.50 32.72 11.14
N SER A 199 -50.42 32.27 11.99
CA SER A 199 -51.68 31.54 11.70
C SER A 199 -51.64 30.00 11.65
N ASP A 200 -51.15 29.33 12.69
CA ASP A 200 -51.59 27.93 12.93
C ASP A 200 -51.70 27.58 14.42
N ASP A 201 -52.72 26.79 14.72
CA ASP A 201 -53.29 26.48 16.04
C ASP A 201 -52.27 26.10 17.12
N ARG A 202 -52.42 26.67 18.34
CA ARG A 202 -51.60 26.35 19.55
C ARG A 202 -51.50 24.84 19.82
N ARG A 203 -52.51 24.06 19.42
CA ARG A 203 -52.57 22.60 19.59
C ARG A 203 -51.60 21.84 18.67
N LYS A 204 -51.49 22.24 17.39
CA LYS A 204 -50.56 21.66 16.41
C LYS A 204 -49.11 21.99 16.72
N ARG A 205 -48.85 23.19 17.25
CA ARG A 205 -47.51 23.62 17.71
C ARG A 205 -46.98 22.76 18.86
N ARG A 206 -47.84 22.46 19.86
CA ARG A 206 -47.49 21.54 20.96
C ARG A 206 -47.28 20.10 20.48
N PHE A 207 -48.04 19.65 19.48
CA PHE A 207 -47.88 18.29 18.93
C PHE A 207 -46.59 18.14 18.11
N ARG A 208 -46.26 19.11 17.24
CA ARG A 208 -44.99 19.14 16.50
C ARG A 208 -43.78 19.25 17.43
N ALA A 209 -43.86 20.09 18.47
CA ALA A 209 -42.80 20.20 19.47
C ALA A 209 -42.58 18.88 20.23
N LYS A 210 -43.65 18.14 20.57
CA LYS A 210 -43.54 16.81 21.19
C LYS A 210 -42.90 15.77 20.26
N ILE A 211 -43.23 15.79 18.97
CA ILE A 211 -42.61 14.88 17.99
C ILE A 211 -41.12 15.19 17.82
N ILE A 212 -40.74 16.46 17.71
CA ILE A 212 -39.33 16.87 17.60
C ILE A 212 -38.56 16.49 18.88
N ALA A 213 -39.13 16.74 20.06
CA ALA A 213 -38.53 16.34 21.33
C ALA A 213 -38.40 14.81 21.45
N ALA A 214 -39.41 14.05 21.05
CA ALA A 214 -39.37 12.59 21.04
C ALA A 214 -38.32 12.04 20.05
N ALA A 215 -38.22 12.63 18.85
CA ALA A 215 -37.21 12.27 17.87
C ALA A 215 -35.79 12.61 18.36
N PHE A 216 -35.62 13.73 19.07
CA PHE A 216 -34.35 14.12 19.67
C PHE A 216 -33.95 13.17 20.80
N ILE A 217 -34.88 12.81 21.69
CA ILE A 217 -34.67 11.82 22.76
C ILE A 217 -34.35 10.45 22.16
N PHE A 218 -35.04 10.04 21.10
CA PHE A 218 -34.78 8.79 20.40
C PHE A 218 -33.39 8.78 19.74
N ALA A 219 -32.99 9.89 19.09
CA ALA A 219 -31.65 10.03 18.53
C ALA A 219 -30.56 10.01 19.62
N LEU A 220 -30.80 10.65 20.76
CA LEU A 220 -29.90 10.63 21.91
C LEU A 220 -29.79 9.22 22.52
N ALA A 221 -30.91 8.50 22.65
CA ALA A 221 -30.94 7.12 23.12
C ALA A 221 -30.26 6.17 22.14
N ALA A 222 -30.43 6.36 20.83
CA ALA A 222 -29.75 5.60 19.79
C ALA A 222 -28.22 5.81 19.85
N LEU A 223 -27.75 7.03 20.17
CA LEU A 223 -26.33 7.31 20.38
C LEU A 223 -25.70 6.55 21.54
N CYS A 224 -26.50 6.23 22.56
CA CYS A 224 -26.09 5.44 23.73
C CYS A 224 -26.23 3.93 23.53
N TYR A 225 -26.78 3.48 22.40
CA TYR A 225 -26.95 2.05 22.15
C TYR A 225 -25.58 1.37 21.97
N PRO A 226 -25.31 0.25 22.68
CA PRO A 226 -24.03 -0.43 22.64
C PRO A 226 -23.85 -1.22 21.34
N PHE A 227 -22.86 -0.85 20.53
CA PHE A 227 -22.46 -1.58 19.32
C PHE A 227 -21.10 -2.26 19.53
N THR A 228 -20.93 -3.44 18.95
CA THR A 228 -19.63 -4.12 18.91
C THR A 228 -18.71 -3.39 17.93
N LEU A 229 -17.63 -2.79 18.45
CA LEU A 229 -16.62 -2.19 17.61
C LEU A 229 -15.74 -3.31 17.03
N THR A 230 -15.59 -3.34 15.71
CA THR A 230 -14.68 -4.27 15.04
C THR A 230 -13.40 -3.55 14.64
N VAL A 231 -12.25 -4.10 15.01
CA VAL A 231 -10.94 -3.59 14.57
C VAL A 231 -10.44 -4.48 13.44
N GLY A 232 -10.21 -3.87 12.28
CA GLY A 232 -9.76 -4.56 11.08
C GLY A 232 -8.26 -4.41 10.83
N GLY A 233 -7.61 -5.48 10.39
CA GLY A 233 -6.19 -5.52 10.03
C GLY A 233 -5.92 -6.45 8.85
N LYS A 234 -4.79 -6.23 8.17
CA LYS A 234 -4.31 -7.21 7.18
C LYS A 234 -3.89 -8.47 7.93
N ALA A 235 -4.30 -9.63 7.47
CA ALA A 235 -3.94 -10.92 8.06
C ALA A 235 -3.01 -11.71 7.14
N GLU A 236 -2.09 -12.44 7.74
CA GLU A 236 -1.21 -13.40 7.06
C GLU A 236 -1.21 -14.71 7.83
N VAL A 237 -1.34 -15.82 7.11
CA VAL A 237 -1.25 -17.15 7.71
C VAL A 237 0.20 -17.51 7.95
N VAL A 238 0.55 -17.83 9.19
CA VAL A 238 1.89 -18.23 9.60
C VAL A 238 1.81 -19.57 10.32
N PRO A 239 2.85 -20.41 10.26
CA PRO A 239 2.92 -21.57 11.14
C PRO A 239 3.05 -21.14 12.61
N GLU A 240 2.55 -21.96 13.52
CA GLU A 240 2.66 -21.70 14.97
C GLU A 240 4.13 -21.63 15.42
N HIS A 241 4.92 -22.60 14.97
CA HIS A 241 6.35 -22.71 15.24
C HIS A 241 7.14 -22.91 13.95
N GLU A 242 8.28 -22.23 13.86
CA GLU A 242 9.23 -22.39 12.77
C GLU A 242 10.57 -22.85 13.34
N TYR A 243 11.14 -23.88 12.71
CA TYR A 243 12.42 -24.44 13.07
C TYR A 243 13.42 -24.16 11.95
N ILE A 244 14.63 -23.79 12.33
CA ILE A 244 15.68 -23.46 11.39
C ILE A 244 16.65 -24.64 11.36
N ALA A 245 16.91 -25.17 10.16
CA ALA A 245 18.03 -26.07 9.92
C ALA A 245 19.30 -25.22 9.81
N PHE A 246 20.20 -25.35 10.78
CA PHE A 246 21.47 -24.63 10.80
C PHE A 246 22.58 -25.45 10.15
N VAL A 247 23.56 -24.75 9.59
CA VAL A 247 24.80 -25.35 9.13
C VAL A 247 25.71 -25.59 10.32
N GLU A 248 26.11 -26.83 10.57
CA GLU A 248 26.93 -27.18 11.73
C GLU A 248 28.44 -26.99 11.47
N ILE A 249 28.88 -27.22 10.23
CA ILE A 249 30.27 -27.04 9.80
C ILE A 249 30.32 -26.24 8.50
N GLU A 250 31.35 -25.41 8.35
CA GLU A 250 31.59 -24.64 7.13
C GLU A 250 31.80 -25.54 5.90
N GLY A 251 31.16 -25.18 4.79
CA GLY A 251 31.28 -25.90 3.52
C GLY A 251 30.59 -25.19 2.36
N ILE A 252 30.79 -25.72 1.15
CA ILE A 252 30.11 -25.25 -0.06
C ILE A 252 28.96 -26.22 -0.35
N VAL A 253 27.75 -25.71 -0.61
CA VAL A 253 26.61 -26.55 -0.97
C VAL A 253 26.88 -27.24 -2.30
N GLN A 254 27.01 -28.56 -2.28
CA GLN A 254 27.22 -29.37 -3.47
C GLN A 254 25.88 -29.73 -4.11
N THR A 255 24.95 -30.22 -3.30
CA THR A 255 23.63 -30.67 -3.75
C THR A 255 22.57 -30.25 -2.74
N VAL A 256 21.43 -29.78 -3.22
CA VAL A 256 20.23 -29.54 -2.42
C VAL A 256 19.18 -30.57 -2.81
N PHE A 257 18.70 -31.34 -1.84
CA PHE A 257 17.68 -32.38 -2.03
C PHE A 257 16.27 -31.84 -1.78
N ALA A 258 16.14 -30.86 -0.90
CA ALA A 258 14.86 -30.27 -0.54
C ALA A 258 14.42 -29.18 -1.53
N ARG A 259 13.11 -29.04 -1.73
CA ARG A 259 12.51 -27.94 -2.51
C ARG A 259 11.56 -27.10 -1.66
N GLU A 260 11.36 -25.85 -2.06
CA GLU A 260 10.33 -24.99 -1.46
C GLU A 260 8.96 -25.68 -1.51
N GLY A 261 8.28 -25.76 -0.37
CA GLY A 261 6.96 -26.39 -0.24
C GLY A 261 6.97 -27.92 -0.16
N GLU A 262 8.14 -28.58 -0.20
CA GLU A 262 8.25 -30.02 -0.04
C GLU A 262 8.07 -30.45 1.42
N SER A 263 7.41 -31.59 1.63
CA SER A 263 7.30 -32.21 2.95
C SER A 263 8.56 -33.04 3.24
N VAL A 264 9.15 -32.80 4.41
CA VAL A 264 10.35 -33.47 4.88
C VAL A 264 10.10 -34.12 6.24
N LYS A 265 10.81 -35.22 6.51
CA LYS A 265 10.82 -35.88 7.81
C LYS A 265 11.98 -35.41 8.68
N LYS A 266 11.86 -35.57 9.99
CA LYS A 266 12.96 -35.38 10.93
C LYS A 266 14.15 -36.24 10.51
N ASP A 267 15.34 -35.66 10.60
CA ASP A 267 16.62 -36.25 10.21
C ASP A 267 16.77 -36.56 8.71
N GLN A 268 15.79 -36.20 7.87
CA GLN A 268 15.91 -36.28 6.42
C GLN A 268 16.98 -35.30 5.92
N LYS A 269 17.88 -35.78 5.07
CA LYS A 269 18.90 -34.97 4.40
C LYS A 269 18.24 -33.92 3.51
N LEU A 270 18.53 -32.65 3.75
CA LEU A 270 18.04 -31.48 3.02
C LEU A 270 19.05 -30.99 1.99
N ALA A 271 20.33 -31.01 2.35
CA ALA A 271 21.44 -30.63 1.49
C ALA A 271 22.74 -31.33 1.92
N GLU A 272 23.70 -31.35 1.01
CA GLU A 272 25.03 -31.89 1.22
C GLU A 272 26.06 -30.82 0.91
N LEU A 273 26.92 -30.59 1.90
CA LEU A 273 28.06 -29.69 1.83
C LEU A 273 29.30 -30.48 1.40
N GLU A 274 30.14 -29.84 0.60
CA GLU A 274 31.47 -30.34 0.28
C GLU A 274 32.50 -29.50 1.04
N ALA A 275 33.35 -30.19 1.80
CA ALA A 275 34.50 -29.62 2.49
C ALA A 275 35.77 -30.39 2.11
N LYS A 276 36.43 -29.93 1.04
CA LYS A 276 37.64 -30.58 0.49
C LYS A 276 38.75 -30.79 1.52
N GLU A 277 38.84 -29.91 2.53
CA GLU A 277 39.82 -30.02 3.61
C GLU A 277 39.54 -31.22 4.52
N ILE A 278 38.27 -31.48 4.88
CA ILE A 278 37.88 -32.64 5.70
C ILE A 278 38.19 -33.92 4.95
N ASP A 279 37.80 -34.00 3.67
CA ASP A 279 38.09 -35.17 2.84
C ASP A 279 39.59 -35.42 2.68
N TYR A 280 40.38 -34.35 2.54
CA TYR A 280 41.83 -34.46 2.50
C TYR A 280 42.39 -35.04 3.81
N LYS A 281 41.98 -34.49 4.96
CA LYS A 281 42.40 -34.96 6.30
C LYS A 281 41.98 -36.40 6.57
N ILE A 282 40.77 -36.81 6.14
CA ILE A 282 40.31 -38.21 6.25
C ILE A 282 41.23 -39.14 5.45
N ARG A 283 41.57 -38.77 4.21
CA ARG A 283 42.48 -39.58 3.38
C ARG A 283 43.87 -39.68 3.97
N GLU A 284 44.39 -38.58 4.52
CA GLU A 284 45.68 -38.52 5.19
C GLU A 284 45.69 -39.39 6.46
N SER A 285 44.74 -39.17 7.37
CA SER A 285 44.64 -39.93 8.63
C SER A 285 44.45 -41.44 8.38
N ARG A 286 43.63 -41.81 7.40
CA ARG A 286 43.44 -43.22 7.00
C ARG A 286 44.72 -43.86 6.47
N ARG A 287 45.58 -43.12 5.77
CA ARG A 287 46.89 -43.62 5.31
C ARG A 287 47.84 -43.80 6.47
N SER A 288 47.90 -42.84 7.39
CA SER A 288 48.72 -42.91 8.60
C SER A 288 48.32 -44.11 9.49
N LEU A 289 47.02 -44.34 9.69
CA LEU A 289 46.53 -45.51 10.42
C LEU A 289 47.00 -46.82 9.79
N LYS A 290 46.83 -46.96 8.47
CA LYS A 290 47.31 -48.15 7.74
C LYS A 290 48.82 -48.35 7.84
N ALA A 291 49.60 -47.27 7.83
CA ALA A 291 51.05 -47.35 7.99
C ALA A 291 51.43 -47.87 9.39
N TYR A 292 50.79 -47.35 10.44
CA TYR A 292 51.02 -47.85 11.81
C TYR A 292 50.54 -49.29 12.00
N GLU A 293 49.42 -49.68 11.41
CA GLU A 293 48.93 -51.07 11.47
C GLU A 293 49.92 -52.03 10.79
N ALA A 294 50.47 -51.66 9.63
CA ALA A 294 51.49 -52.46 8.94
C ALA A 294 52.81 -52.52 9.71
N GLU A 295 53.29 -51.39 10.23
CA GLU A 295 54.52 -51.31 11.04
C GLU A 295 54.39 -52.14 12.33
N MET A 296 53.24 -52.04 13.02
CA MET A 296 52.95 -52.82 14.21
C MET A 296 53.01 -54.33 13.91
N GLU A 297 52.45 -54.78 12.79
CA GLU A 297 52.47 -56.21 12.45
C GLU A 297 53.89 -56.71 12.15
N ILE A 298 54.70 -55.93 11.45
CA ILE A 298 56.11 -56.24 11.19
C ILE A 298 56.89 -56.32 12.52
N LEU A 299 56.70 -55.37 13.43
CA LEU A 299 57.38 -55.38 14.74
C LEU A 299 56.88 -56.52 15.64
N ARG A 300 55.59 -56.86 15.56
CA ARG A 300 54.99 -57.97 16.31
C ARG A 300 55.53 -59.31 15.83
N SER A 301 55.71 -59.52 14.52
CA SER A 301 56.31 -60.75 13.99
C SER A 301 57.78 -60.89 14.39
N MET A 302 58.54 -59.78 14.47
CA MET A 302 59.93 -59.78 14.97
C MET A 302 60.04 -59.90 16.50
N GLY A 303 58.96 -59.61 17.24
CA GLY A 303 58.93 -59.60 18.70
C GLY A 303 59.01 -60.99 19.36
N ALA A 304 58.81 -62.08 18.60
CA ALA A 304 58.98 -63.44 19.10
C ALA A 304 60.44 -63.74 19.48
N GLU A 305 61.40 -63.07 18.84
CA GLU A 305 62.84 -63.29 19.03
C GLU A 305 63.50 -62.16 19.86
N ASN A 306 62.85 -60.99 20.00
CA ASN A 306 63.44 -59.82 20.65
C ASN A 306 62.41 -59.04 21.52
N PRO A 307 62.55 -59.03 22.85
CA PRO A 307 61.68 -58.30 23.77
C PRO A 307 61.62 -56.78 23.51
N LEU A 308 62.69 -56.17 22.99
CA LEU A 308 62.71 -54.74 22.65
C LEU A 308 61.75 -54.44 21.48
N LYS A 309 61.72 -55.31 20.47
CA LYS A 309 60.80 -55.19 19.32
C LYS A 309 59.34 -55.32 19.73
N LEU A 310 59.06 -56.15 20.74
CA LEU A 310 57.72 -56.24 21.33
C LEU A 310 57.32 -54.96 22.08
N ALA A 311 58.26 -54.29 22.76
CA ALA A 311 57.99 -52.99 23.38
C ALA A 311 57.76 -51.89 22.32
N GLU A 312 58.55 -51.89 21.25
CA GLU A 312 58.37 -50.98 20.09
C GLU A 312 56.99 -51.19 19.42
N SER A 313 56.54 -52.43 19.23
CA SER A 313 55.22 -52.70 18.63
C SER A 313 54.08 -52.17 19.48
N ARG A 314 54.18 -52.25 20.82
CA ARG A 314 53.21 -51.63 21.74
C ARG A 314 53.18 -50.11 21.62
N LEU A 315 54.33 -49.46 21.44
CA LEU A 315 54.40 -48.01 21.21
C LEU A 315 53.71 -47.64 19.88
N VAL A 316 53.97 -48.39 18.81
CA VAL A 316 53.30 -48.19 17.51
C VAL A 316 51.80 -48.45 17.61
N ALA A 317 51.37 -49.45 18.39
CA ALA A 317 49.95 -49.70 18.67
C ALA A 317 49.26 -48.48 19.31
N ILE A 318 49.92 -47.80 20.25
CA ILE A 318 49.40 -46.56 20.86
C ILE A 318 49.28 -45.45 19.80
N LYS A 319 50.28 -45.30 18.90
CA LYS A 319 50.21 -44.33 17.79
C LYS A 319 49.07 -44.67 16.82
N GLY A 320 48.89 -45.94 16.49
CA GLY A 320 47.77 -46.42 15.67
C GLY A 320 46.42 -46.15 16.32
N LEU A 321 46.28 -46.37 17.62
CA LEU A 321 45.06 -46.04 18.36
C LEU A 321 44.73 -44.53 18.29
N ARG A 322 45.74 -43.67 18.45
CA ARG A 322 45.57 -42.22 18.29
C ARG A 322 45.13 -41.84 16.87
N ALA A 323 45.80 -42.38 15.85
CA ALA A 323 45.42 -42.13 14.46
C ALA A 323 43.98 -42.61 14.14
N ARG A 324 43.55 -43.71 14.77
CA ARG A 324 42.16 -44.19 14.66
C ARG A 324 41.16 -43.22 15.29
N GLN A 325 41.45 -42.69 16.47
CA GLN A 325 40.61 -41.67 17.11
C GLN A 325 40.53 -40.39 16.27
N ASP A 326 41.65 -39.95 15.68
CA ASP A 326 41.67 -38.80 14.78
C ASP A 326 40.81 -39.06 13.52
N LEU A 327 40.85 -40.28 12.97
CA LEU A 327 39.99 -40.68 11.85
C LEU A 327 38.51 -40.71 12.23
N GLU A 328 38.16 -41.30 13.39
CA GLU A 328 36.78 -41.32 13.91
C GLU A 328 36.23 -39.92 14.14
N PHE A 329 37.06 -39.01 14.67
CA PHE A 329 36.70 -37.60 14.83
C PHE A 329 36.43 -36.90 13.50
N LEU A 330 37.27 -37.14 12.48
CA LEU A 330 37.06 -36.58 11.15
C LEU A 330 35.84 -37.18 10.43
N ASP A 331 35.60 -38.49 10.60
CA ASP A 331 34.40 -39.15 10.08
C ASP A 331 33.13 -38.59 10.75
N TRP A 332 33.17 -38.32 12.06
CA TRP A 332 32.10 -37.62 12.79
C TRP A 332 31.89 -36.19 12.26
N GLN A 333 32.97 -35.43 12.03
CA GLN A 333 32.87 -34.11 11.39
C GLN A 333 32.22 -34.18 10.01
N ARG A 334 32.52 -35.21 9.22
CA ARG A 334 31.91 -35.41 7.90
C ARG A 334 30.39 -35.62 7.98
N GLU A 335 29.86 -36.18 9.06
CA GLU A 335 28.41 -36.36 9.20
C GLU A 335 27.65 -35.03 9.18
N PHE A 336 28.25 -33.98 9.75
CA PHE A 336 27.70 -32.62 9.78
C PHE A 336 27.77 -31.86 8.46
N LEU A 337 28.44 -32.42 7.45
CA LEU A 337 28.32 -31.90 6.08
C LEU A 337 26.93 -32.17 5.49
N ASN A 338 26.18 -33.11 6.08
CA ASN A 338 24.81 -33.39 5.68
C ASN A 338 23.85 -32.55 6.53
N ILE A 339 23.27 -31.52 5.94
CA ILE A 339 22.26 -30.70 6.60
C ILE A 339 20.97 -31.51 6.65
N LYS A 340 20.42 -31.73 7.85
CA LYS A 340 19.21 -32.52 8.07
C LYS A 340 18.05 -31.66 8.58
N SER A 341 16.82 -32.13 8.40
CA SER A 341 15.64 -31.48 8.95
C SER A 341 15.55 -31.71 10.47
N PRO A 342 15.35 -30.66 11.28
CA PRO A 342 15.17 -30.82 12.74
C PRO A 342 13.82 -31.42 13.12
N ILE A 343 12.82 -31.34 12.24
CA ILE A 343 11.44 -31.77 12.49
C ILE A 343 10.79 -32.38 11.23
N ASP A 344 9.67 -33.07 11.42
CA ASP A 344 8.74 -33.38 10.35
C ASP A 344 7.95 -32.10 9.97
N GLY A 345 7.94 -31.71 8.70
CA GLY A 345 7.30 -30.46 8.29
C GLY A 345 7.44 -30.13 6.81
N ILE A 346 7.14 -28.88 6.46
CA ILE A 346 7.28 -28.33 5.11
C ILE A 346 8.39 -27.28 5.08
N VAL A 347 9.17 -27.28 4.01
CA VAL A 347 10.22 -26.29 3.76
C VAL A 347 9.60 -24.95 3.34
N LEU A 348 9.86 -23.89 4.11
CA LEU A 348 9.31 -22.55 3.91
C LEU A 348 10.27 -21.58 3.21
N THR A 349 11.57 -21.89 3.19
CA THR A 349 12.58 -21.02 2.57
C THR A 349 12.37 -20.98 1.06
N LYS A 350 12.23 -19.76 0.52
CA LYS A 350 12.03 -19.55 -0.90
C LYS A 350 13.25 -19.95 -1.72
N LYS A 351 13.04 -20.65 -2.84
CA LYS A 351 14.08 -21.03 -3.80
C LYS A 351 15.30 -21.69 -3.14
N VAL A 352 15.08 -22.55 -2.15
CA VAL A 352 16.17 -23.24 -1.42
C VAL A 352 17.09 -24.02 -2.36
N GLU A 353 16.56 -24.54 -3.46
CA GLU A 353 17.29 -25.24 -4.52
C GLU A 353 18.34 -24.37 -5.24
N THR A 354 18.22 -23.04 -5.19
CA THR A 354 19.18 -22.11 -5.81
C THR A 354 20.41 -21.86 -4.97
N LEU A 355 20.46 -22.42 -3.74
CA LEU A 355 21.60 -22.27 -2.83
C LEU A 355 22.80 -23.16 -3.20
N VAL A 356 22.68 -23.99 -4.25
CA VAL A 356 23.80 -24.80 -4.77
C VAL A 356 24.97 -23.89 -5.16
N GLY A 357 26.18 -24.25 -4.72
CA GLY A 357 27.41 -23.48 -4.92
C GLY A 357 27.62 -22.36 -3.91
N LYS A 358 26.65 -22.04 -3.05
CA LYS A 358 26.85 -21.06 -1.97
C LYS A 358 27.74 -21.64 -0.87
N ARG A 359 28.69 -20.84 -0.37
CA ARG A 359 29.48 -21.16 0.82
C ARG A 359 28.73 -20.70 2.07
N PHE A 360 28.60 -21.60 3.05
CA PHE A 360 27.99 -21.33 4.35
C PHE A 360 29.03 -21.47 5.47
N LYS A 361 28.86 -20.68 6.54
CA LYS A 361 29.64 -20.82 7.77
C LYS A 361 28.88 -21.64 8.81
N ALA A 362 29.61 -22.22 9.76
CA ALA A 362 29.01 -22.84 10.93
C ALA A 362 28.11 -21.84 11.69
N GLY A 363 26.91 -22.28 12.07
CA GLY A 363 25.86 -21.49 12.70
C GLY A 363 24.96 -20.71 11.74
N GLU A 364 25.25 -20.67 10.43
CA GLU A 364 24.41 -19.95 9.47
C GLU A 364 23.10 -20.72 9.20
N PRO A 365 21.94 -20.04 9.14
CA PRO A 365 20.67 -20.68 8.81
C PRO A 365 20.65 -21.13 7.34
N PHE A 366 20.41 -22.43 7.10
CA PHE A 366 20.25 -22.97 5.75
C PHE A 366 18.81 -22.81 5.24
N CYS A 367 17.85 -23.43 5.93
CA CYS A 367 16.44 -23.30 5.56
C CYS A 367 15.51 -23.38 6.79
N ARG A 368 14.27 -22.91 6.60
CA ARG A 368 13.20 -22.92 7.60
C ARG A 368 12.24 -24.06 7.30
N VAL A 369 11.87 -24.82 8.33
CA VAL A 369 10.91 -25.92 8.27
C VAL A 369 9.84 -25.68 9.32
N ALA A 370 8.57 -25.92 8.98
CA ALA A 370 7.47 -25.79 9.92
C ALA A 370 6.51 -26.99 9.87
N PRO A 371 5.91 -27.38 11.00
CA PRO A 371 4.88 -28.42 11.01
C PRO A 371 3.65 -28.02 10.19
N TYR A 372 3.03 -28.97 9.48
CA TYR A 372 1.82 -28.70 8.69
C TYR A 372 0.56 -28.50 9.56
N ALA A 373 0.54 -29.07 10.76
CA ALA A 373 -0.69 -29.20 11.54
C ALA A 373 -1.19 -27.90 12.17
N ASN A 374 -0.28 -26.98 12.54
CA ASN A 374 -0.62 -25.82 13.36
C ASN A 374 -0.33 -24.52 12.62
N LEU A 375 -1.38 -23.89 12.11
CA LEU A 375 -1.36 -22.58 11.49
C LEU A 375 -2.05 -21.56 12.39
N GLU A 376 -1.48 -20.38 12.44
CA GLU A 376 -1.99 -19.18 13.12
C GLU A 376 -2.14 -18.06 12.08
N ALA A 377 -2.90 -17.02 12.43
CA ALA A 377 -3.01 -15.81 11.65
C ALA A 377 -2.31 -14.67 12.39
N ASP A 378 -1.26 -14.12 11.80
CA ASP A 378 -0.68 -12.86 12.24
C ASP A 378 -1.50 -11.72 11.61
N VAL A 379 -2.20 -10.96 12.45
CA VAL A 379 -3.03 -9.81 12.09
C VAL A 379 -2.28 -8.52 12.41
N PHE A 380 -2.08 -7.68 11.40
CA PHE A 380 -1.38 -6.41 11.52
C PHE A 380 -2.37 -5.29 11.80
N ILE A 381 -2.26 -4.71 12.99
CA ILE A 381 -3.23 -3.75 13.54
C ILE A 381 -2.53 -2.44 13.82
N ARG A 382 -3.11 -1.32 13.36
CA ARG A 382 -2.50 0.00 13.57
C ARG A 382 -2.34 0.31 15.05
N GLU A 383 -1.30 1.06 15.38
CA GLU A 383 -1.05 1.57 16.73
C GLU A 383 -2.25 2.36 17.30
N SER A 384 -3.00 3.09 16.48
CA SER A 384 -4.22 3.80 16.91
C SER A 384 -5.36 2.88 17.39
N ASP A 385 -5.30 1.60 17.02
CA ASP A 385 -6.38 0.63 17.19
C ASP A 385 -5.99 -0.50 18.17
N ILE A 386 -4.71 -0.62 18.54
CA ILE A 386 -4.21 -1.73 19.38
C ILE A 386 -4.78 -1.71 20.81
N GLY A 387 -5.04 -0.52 21.36
CA GLY A 387 -5.53 -0.36 22.73
C GLY A 387 -6.93 -0.94 22.99
N TYR A 388 -7.66 -1.34 21.94
CA TYR A 388 -8.99 -1.95 22.05
C TYR A 388 -8.95 -3.48 22.03
N ILE A 389 -7.77 -4.05 21.79
CA ILE A 389 -7.62 -5.49 21.56
C ILE A 389 -7.09 -6.14 22.82
N GLU A 390 -7.76 -7.21 23.21
CA GLU A 390 -7.44 -8.00 24.39
C GLU A 390 -7.26 -9.46 24.01
N LYS A 391 -6.51 -10.18 24.84
CA LYS A 391 -6.34 -11.62 24.70
C LYS A 391 -7.70 -12.34 24.80
N ASN A 392 -7.86 -13.43 24.05
CA ASN A 392 -9.06 -14.26 23.94
C ASN A 392 -10.27 -13.63 23.23
N GLN A 393 -10.14 -12.43 22.66
CA GLN A 393 -11.18 -11.89 21.77
C GLN A 393 -11.34 -12.76 20.52
N THR A 394 -12.57 -12.84 20.03
CA THR A 394 -12.92 -13.57 18.81
C THR A 394 -12.99 -12.62 17.63
N GLY A 395 -12.87 -13.17 16.43
CA GLY A 395 -13.05 -12.42 15.21
C GLY A 395 -13.24 -13.33 14.02
N ASP A 396 -13.26 -12.71 12.84
CA ASP A 396 -13.38 -13.37 11.55
C ASP A 396 -12.23 -12.95 10.63
N VAL A 397 -11.63 -13.90 9.92
CA VAL A 397 -10.71 -13.63 8.82
C VAL A 397 -11.31 -14.07 7.50
N TYR A 398 -11.16 -13.21 6.51
CA TYR A 398 -11.56 -13.41 5.12
C TYR A 398 -10.28 -13.47 4.28
N PHE A 399 -10.00 -14.62 3.69
CA PHE A 399 -8.81 -14.78 2.85
C PHE A 399 -9.08 -14.32 1.42
N ASN A 400 -8.06 -13.79 0.75
CA ASN A 400 -8.21 -13.26 -0.61
C ASN A 400 -8.65 -14.33 -1.63
N TYR A 401 -8.39 -15.61 -1.38
CA TYR A 401 -8.80 -16.71 -2.27
C TYR A 401 -10.30 -17.03 -2.17
N ARG A 402 -10.94 -16.71 -1.03
CA ARG A 402 -12.39 -16.84 -0.77
C ARG A 402 -12.89 -15.72 0.14
N PRO A 403 -13.21 -14.54 -0.43
CA PRO A 403 -13.68 -13.40 0.34
C PRO A 403 -15.11 -13.57 0.89
N ASP A 404 -15.86 -14.56 0.41
CA ASP A 404 -17.22 -14.89 0.82
C ASP A 404 -17.28 -15.81 2.06
N GLN A 405 -16.16 -16.41 2.45
CA GLN A 405 -16.09 -17.34 3.58
C GLN A 405 -15.35 -16.71 4.78
N ALA A 406 -16.05 -16.63 5.91
CA ALA A 406 -15.48 -16.17 7.17
C ALA A 406 -14.88 -17.35 7.96
N TYR A 407 -13.64 -17.21 8.40
CA TYR A 407 -12.99 -18.16 9.32
C TYR A 407 -12.86 -17.57 10.71
N LYS A 408 -13.38 -18.29 11.72
CA LYS A 408 -13.32 -17.85 13.11
C LYS A 408 -11.88 -17.89 13.63
N LEU A 409 -11.43 -16.76 14.17
CA LEU A 409 -10.14 -16.62 14.84
C LEU A 409 -10.30 -16.25 16.31
N ARG A 410 -9.28 -16.58 17.11
CA ARG A 410 -9.19 -16.20 18.54
C ARG A 410 -7.82 -15.61 18.83
N VAL A 411 -7.78 -14.42 19.41
CA VAL A 411 -6.53 -13.74 19.76
C VAL A 411 -5.79 -14.50 20.86
N LYS A 412 -4.56 -14.95 20.58
CA LYS A 412 -3.69 -15.69 21.51
C LYS A 412 -2.70 -14.76 22.18
N THR A 413 -1.99 -13.96 21.39
CA THR A 413 -0.93 -13.08 21.86
C THR A 413 -0.90 -11.77 21.08
N ILE A 414 -0.60 -10.69 21.77
CA ILE A 414 -0.37 -9.37 21.17
C ILE A 414 1.12 -9.07 21.34
N SER A 415 1.81 -8.77 20.24
CA SER A 415 3.24 -8.42 20.29
C SER A 415 3.43 -7.11 21.08
N PRO A 416 4.38 -7.02 22.02
CA PRO A 416 4.58 -5.80 22.81
C PRO A 416 5.31 -4.70 22.03
N LYS A 417 5.89 -5.03 20.87
CA LYS A 417 6.69 -4.12 20.05
C LYS A 417 5.97 -3.86 18.73
N SER A 418 5.98 -2.59 18.30
CA SER A 418 5.49 -2.18 16.98
C SER A 418 6.52 -2.44 15.89
N GLU A 419 6.01 -2.68 14.69
CA GLU A 419 6.77 -2.84 13.45
C GLU A 419 6.34 -1.75 12.47
N SER A 420 7.29 -1.24 11.68
CA SER A 420 6.99 -0.22 10.66
C SER A 420 6.68 -0.91 9.33
N MET A 421 5.53 -0.59 8.74
CA MET A 421 5.13 -1.10 7.43
C MET A 421 4.91 0.05 6.46
N GLU A 422 5.53 -0.03 5.28
CA GLU A 422 5.68 1.01 4.26
C GLU A 422 4.40 1.79 3.89
N ARG A 423 3.21 1.18 4.09
CA ARG A 423 1.89 1.77 3.79
C ARG A 423 0.95 1.93 4.99
N LEU A 424 1.19 1.25 6.10
CA LEU A 424 0.30 1.24 7.27
C LEU A 424 0.89 2.01 8.47
N GLY A 425 2.15 2.44 8.37
CA GLY A 425 2.86 3.08 9.48
C GLY A 425 3.22 2.07 10.56
N ALA A 426 3.21 2.50 11.81
CA ALA A 426 3.43 1.62 12.95
C ALA A 426 2.23 0.67 13.16
N VAL A 427 2.51 -0.63 13.08
CA VAL A 427 1.54 -1.71 13.29
C VAL A 427 2.02 -2.63 14.41
N PHE A 428 1.07 -3.16 15.16
CA PHE A 428 1.27 -4.21 16.14
C PHE A 428 0.80 -5.52 15.54
N ARG A 429 1.61 -6.56 15.75
CA ARG A 429 1.31 -7.91 15.29
C ARG A 429 0.53 -8.66 16.35
N VAL A 430 -0.70 -9.02 16.02
CA VAL A 430 -1.60 -9.80 16.87
C VAL A 430 -1.72 -11.20 16.30
N ARG A 431 -1.29 -12.18 17.09
CA ARG A 431 -1.30 -13.59 16.72
C ARG A 431 -2.59 -14.23 17.17
N ALA A 432 -3.32 -14.81 16.22
CA ALA A 432 -4.62 -15.43 16.45
C ALA A 432 -4.63 -16.89 15.99
N GLU A 433 -5.28 -17.76 16.76
CA GLU A 433 -5.50 -19.15 16.39
C GLU A 433 -6.75 -19.26 15.49
N LEU A 434 -6.65 -20.08 14.43
CA LEU A 434 -7.77 -20.40 13.54
C LEU A 434 -8.55 -21.60 14.10
N SER A 435 -9.86 -21.43 14.29
CA SER A 435 -10.74 -22.48 14.85
C SER A 435 -11.04 -23.59 13.83
N GLU A 436 -11.14 -23.23 12.55
CA GLU A 436 -11.38 -24.16 11.46
C GLU A 436 -10.19 -24.15 10.50
N ARG A 437 -9.71 -25.35 10.14
CA ARG A 437 -8.50 -25.54 9.33
C ARG A 437 -8.83 -26.37 8.08
N PRO A 438 -9.43 -25.78 7.03
CA PRO A 438 -9.50 -26.46 5.75
C PRO A 438 -8.09 -26.72 5.21
N SER A 439 -7.88 -27.89 4.59
CA SER A 439 -6.62 -28.29 3.95
C SER A 439 -6.13 -27.36 2.84
N GLU A 440 -6.99 -26.45 2.41
CA GLU A 440 -6.75 -25.46 1.36
C GLU A 440 -5.90 -24.27 1.85
N ILE A 441 -5.90 -23.99 3.16
CA ILE A 441 -5.12 -22.88 3.73
C ILE A 441 -3.64 -23.25 3.79
N LYS A 442 -2.80 -22.39 3.21
CA LYS A 442 -1.34 -22.55 3.19
C LYS A 442 -0.66 -21.40 3.95
N PRO A 443 0.52 -21.66 4.56
CA PRO A 443 1.39 -20.59 5.05
C PRO A 443 1.64 -19.52 3.98
N GLY A 444 1.67 -18.25 4.39
CA GLY A 444 1.86 -17.09 3.52
C GLY A 444 0.60 -16.60 2.80
N MET A 445 -0.56 -17.25 3.01
CA MET A 445 -1.83 -16.72 2.49
C MET A 445 -2.20 -15.40 3.18
N LEU A 446 -2.71 -14.46 2.38
CA LEU A 446 -3.11 -13.13 2.84
C LEU A 446 -4.64 -13.00 2.91
N GLY A 447 -5.09 -12.18 3.85
CA GLY A 447 -6.50 -11.86 4.04
C GLY A 447 -6.71 -10.58 4.83
N ILE A 448 -7.96 -10.37 5.23
CA ILE A 448 -8.40 -9.27 6.09
C ILE A 448 -9.08 -9.90 7.30
N ALA A 449 -8.60 -9.55 8.49
CA ALA A 449 -9.19 -9.99 9.75
C ALA A 449 -9.94 -8.84 10.42
N HIS A 450 -11.07 -9.16 11.02
CA HIS A 450 -11.88 -8.31 11.87
C HIS A 450 -11.96 -8.93 13.25
N ILE A 451 -11.46 -8.24 14.27
CA ILE A 451 -11.52 -8.68 15.67
C ILE A 451 -12.65 -7.92 16.35
N ASP A 452 -13.54 -8.66 17.01
CA ASP A 452 -14.62 -8.09 17.81
C ASP A 452 -14.05 -7.58 19.14
N THR A 453 -14.23 -6.29 19.38
CA THR A 453 -13.81 -5.65 20.64
C THR A 453 -15.01 -5.47 21.58
N LYS A 454 -14.79 -4.80 22.72
CA LYS A 454 -15.86 -4.52 23.68
C LYS A 454 -16.97 -3.68 23.04
N ARG A 455 -18.19 -3.83 23.58
CA ARG A 455 -19.32 -3.01 23.15
C ARG A 455 -19.11 -1.58 23.61
N GLU A 456 -19.06 -0.67 22.65
CA GLU A 456 -18.88 0.76 22.87
C GLU A 456 -20.13 1.52 22.42
N SER A 457 -20.31 2.73 22.94
CA SER A 457 -21.41 3.60 22.50
C SER A 457 -21.18 4.11 21.07
N LEU A 458 -22.26 4.29 20.29
CA LEU A 458 -22.18 4.89 18.96
C LEU A 458 -21.52 6.27 18.96
N TRP A 459 -21.77 7.06 20.01
CA TRP A 459 -21.09 8.34 20.22
C TRP A 459 -19.57 8.18 20.25
N PHE A 460 -19.07 7.21 21.03
CA PHE A 460 -17.64 6.93 21.11
C PHE A 460 -17.07 6.53 19.76
N ILE A 461 -17.74 5.62 19.04
CA ILE A 461 -17.30 5.14 17.72
C ILE A 461 -17.21 6.29 16.71
N LEU A 462 -18.21 7.17 16.66
CA LEU A 462 -18.28 8.32 15.75
C LEU A 462 -17.24 9.40 16.09
N THR A 463 -17.05 9.69 17.38
CA THR A 463 -16.13 10.76 17.84
C THR A 463 -14.68 10.32 17.93
N ARG A 464 -14.39 9.01 17.89
CA ARG A 464 -13.05 8.42 18.02
C ARG A 464 -12.00 9.08 17.12
N ARG A 465 -12.25 9.16 15.81
CA ARG A 465 -11.29 9.75 14.85
C ARG A 465 -11.05 11.23 15.09
N ILE A 466 -12.07 11.95 15.53
CA ILE A 466 -12.00 13.38 15.84
C ILE A 466 -11.14 13.57 17.09
N ARG A 467 -11.36 12.75 18.13
CA ARG A 467 -10.62 12.83 19.39
C ARG A 467 -9.12 12.53 19.23
N ILE A 468 -8.77 11.55 18.39
CA ILE A 468 -7.37 11.24 18.05
C ILE A 468 -6.70 12.45 17.40
N LYS A 469 -7.33 13.05 16.37
CA LYS A 469 -6.80 14.25 15.71
C LYS A 469 -6.73 15.48 16.62
N LEU A 470 -7.69 15.64 17.52
CA LEU A 470 -7.68 16.73 18.50
C LEU A 470 -6.51 16.60 19.48
N ASN A 471 -6.18 15.38 19.92
CA ASN A 471 -5.02 15.15 20.77
C ASN A 471 -3.70 15.47 20.04
N GLU A 472 -3.56 15.05 18.77
CA GLU A 472 -2.40 15.42 17.94
C GLU A 472 -2.22 16.94 17.83
N LEU A 473 -3.32 17.67 17.62
CA LEU A 473 -3.32 19.13 17.53
C LEU A 473 -2.99 19.80 18.87
N SER A 474 -3.48 19.27 19.99
CA SER A 474 -3.21 19.82 21.33
C SER A 474 -1.75 19.68 21.78
N LEU A 475 -0.98 18.76 21.18
CA LEU A 475 0.46 18.60 21.42
C LEU A 475 1.32 19.53 20.54
N SER A 476 0.72 20.16 19.53
CA SER A 476 1.40 21.09 18.60
C SER A 476 1.25 22.57 18.95
N LEU A 477 0.55 22.87 20.05
CA LEU A 477 0.42 24.17 20.71
C LEU A 477 1.21 24.14 22.01
#